data_AF-A0A7K1U0X4-F1
#
_entry.id   AF-A0A7K1U0X4-F1
#
_cell.length_a   1.000
_cell.length_b   1.000
_cell.length_c   1.000
_cell.angle_alpha   90.00
_cell.angle_beta   90.00
_cell.angle_gamma   90.00
#
_symmetry.space_group_name_H-M   'P 1'
#
loop_
_entity.id
_entity.type
_entity.pdbx_description
1 polymer ?
#
loop_
_entity_poly.entity_id
_entity_poly.type
_entity_poly.pdbx_seq_one_letter_code
_entity_poly.pdbx_strand_id
1 'polypeptide(L)' 'MNNYPGNNSERKSEHHDTFSVEEIAVRLGVTSMEVQNAIENVGTDQDKIEEFIKRNHTELDNPEV' A
#
# COMPACT_ATOMS: atom_id res chain seq x y z
N MET A 1 39.68 33.24 -10.91
CA MET A 1 39.26 32.53 -9.67
C MET A 1 37.82 32.10 -9.85
N ASN A 2 37.58 30.82 -9.64
CA ASN A 2 36.33 30.06 -9.85
C ASN A 2 35.20 30.60 -8.94
N ASN A 3 33.91 30.53 -9.28
CA ASN A 3 33.09 29.31 -9.14
C ASN A 3 31.79 29.38 -9.97
N TYR A 4 31.46 28.23 -10.58
CA TYR A 4 30.23 27.92 -11.31
C TYR A 4 29.00 27.75 -10.37
N PRO A 5 27.76 27.84 -10.93
CA PRO A 5 26.50 27.87 -10.20
C PRO A 5 26.06 26.45 -9.84
N GLY A 6 25.70 26.25 -8.58
CA GLY A 6 25.22 24.96 -8.10
C GLY A 6 24.38 25.19 -6.87
N ASN A 7 23.07 25.20 -7.04
CA ASN A 7 22.16 24.48 -6.16
C ASN A 7 20.86 24.31 -6.91
N ASN A 8 20.91 23.33 -7.81
CA ASN A 8 19.76 22.56 -8.25
C ASN A 8 19.01 22.16 -6.97
N SER A 9 17.93 22.87 -6.66
CA SER A 9 16.96 22.40 -5.67
C SER A 9 16.17 21.28 -6.35
N GLU A 10 16.86 20.18 -6.65
CA GLU A 10 16.25 18.86 -6.76
C GLU A 10 15.75 18.54 -5.37
N ARG A 11 14.65 19.19 -5.00
CA ARG A 11 13.76 18.65 -3.99
C ARG A 11 13.37 17.32 -4.57
N LYS A 12 14.11 16.30 -4.12
CA LYS A 12 13.71 14.91 -4.20
C LYS A 12 12.22 14.93 -3.89
N SER A 13 11.42 14.66 -4.90
CA SER A 13 10.10 14.11 -4.68
C SER A 13 10.38 12.82 -3.92
N GLU A 14 10.47 12.92 -2.60
CA GLU A 14 10.14 11.83 -1.71
C GLU A 14 8.70 11.52 -2.07
N HIS A 15 8.53 10.68 -3.10
CA HIS A 15 7.38 9.82 -3.19
C HIS A 15 7.42 9.05 -1.88
N HIS A 16 6.81 9.63 -0.84
CA HIS A 16 6.06 8.82 0.07
C HIS A 16 5.15 8.03 -0.86
N ASP A 17 5.51 6.77 -1.11
CA ASP A 17 4.65 5.80 -1.76
C ASP A 17 3.40 5.66 -0.87
N THR A 18 2.54 6.67 -0.92
CA THR A 18 1.19 6.64 -0.39
C THR A 18 0.46 5.64 -1.27
N PHE A 19 0.50 4.38 -0.86
CA PHE A 19 -0.29 3.34 -1.47
C PHE A 19 -1.76 3.77 -1.46
N SER A 20 -2.44 3.64 -2.60
CA SER A 20 -3.86 3.94 -2.67
C SER A 20 -4.67 2.72 -2.22
N VAL A 21 -5.66 2.93 -1.36
CA VAL A 21 -6.63 1.89 -0.95
C VAL A 21 -7.22 1.19 -2.17
N GLU A 22 -7.52 1.97 -3.21
CA GLU A 22 -8.10 1.49 -4.47
C GLU A 22 -7.13 0.59 -5.25
N GLU A 23 -5.83 0.90 -5.24
CA GLU A 23 -4.82 0.08 -5.91
C GLU A 23 -4.64 -1.27 -5.22
N ILE A 24 -4.65 -1.30 -3.88
CA ILE A 24 -4.59 -2.54 -3.10
C ILE A 24 -5.85 -3.38 -3.33
N ALA A 25 -7.02 -2.73 -3.35
CA ALA A 25 -8.30 -3.38 -3.59
C ALA A 25 -8.30 -4.09 -4.97
N VAL A 26 -7.91 -3.38 -6.02
CA VAL A 26 -7.82 -3.94 -7.37
C VAL A 26 -6.76 -5.05 -7.46
N ARG A 27 -5.57 -4.85 -6.85
CA ARG A 27 -4.48 -5.84 -6.88
C ARG A 27 -4.86 -7.15 -6.19
N LEU A 28 -5.58 -7.08 -5.07
CA LEU A 28 -6.01 -8.26 -4.32
C LEU A 28 -7.38 -8.80 -4.76
N GLY A 29 -8.08 -8.09 -5.66
CA GLY A 29 -9.42 -8.47 -6.11
C GLY A 29 -10.50 -8.29 -5.04
N VAL A 30 -10.26 -7.43 -4.06
CA VAL A 30 -11.14 -7.18 -2.91
C VAL A 30 -11.83 -5.83 -3.02
N THR A 31 -12.77 -5.57 -2.12
CA THR A 31 -13.43 -4.26 -2.05
C THR A 31 -12.57 -3.25 -1.29
N SER A 32 -12.71 -1.95 -1.62
CA SER A 32 -12.04 -0.87 -0.88
C SER A 32 -12.42 -0.85 0.61
N MET A 33 -13.59 -1.38 0.96
CA MET A 33 -14.05 -1.52 2.34
C MET A 33 -13.26 -2.58 3.11
N GLU A 34 -12.89 -3.69 2.48
CA GLU A 34 -12.01 -4.70 3.09
C GLU A 34 -10.61 -4.15 3.31
N VAL A 35 -10.10 -3.34 2.37
CA VAL A 35 -8.82 -2.65 2.54
C VAL A 35 -8.87 -1.63 3.66
N GLN A 36 -9.95 -0.85 3.78
CA GLN A 36 -10.13 0.08 4.91
C GLN A 36 -10.21 -0.66 6.25
N ASN A 37 -10.97 -1.75 6.32
CA ASN A 37 -11.05 -2.57 7.52
C ASN A 37 -9.67 -3.15 7.89
N ALA A 38 -8.91 -3.61 6.91
CA ALA A 38 -7.54 -4.06 7.14
C ALA A 38 -6.65 -2.92 7.68
N ILE A 39 -6.76 -1.71 7.12
CA ILE A 39 -6.05 -0.52 7.63
C ILE A 39 -6.44 -0.21 9.09
N GLU A 40 -7.72 -0.32 9.45
CA GLU A 40 -8.18 -0.12 10.82
C GLU A 40 -7.65 -1.19 11.79
N ASN A 41 -7.42 -2.42 11.33
CA ASN A 41 -6.92 -3.52 12.15
C ASN A 41 -5.39 -3.54 12.29
N VAL A 42 -4.66 -3.29 11.20
CA VAL A 42 -3.19 -3.45 11.14
C VAL A 42 -2.41 -2.14 10.97
N GLY A 43 -3.10 -1.04 10.71
CA GLY A 43 -2.51 0.27 10.42
C GLY A 43 -2.26 0.51 8.93
N THR A 44 -1.51 1.56 8.62
CA THR A 44 -1.17 1.98 7.24
C THR A 44 0.07 1.25 6.69
N ASP A 45 0.24 -0.01 7.04
CA ASP A 45 1.43 -0.80 6.70
C ASP A 45 1.03 -1.77 5.57
N GLN A 46 1.46 -1.50 4.34
CA GLN A 46 0.95 -2.18 3.14
C GLN A 46 1.13 -3.70 3.24
N ASP A 47 2.31 -4.18 3.65
CA ASP A 47 2.57 -5.61 3.78
C ASP A 47 1.60 -6.29 4.77
N LYS A 48 1.29 -5.62 5.89
CA LYS A 48 0.34 -6.14 6.87
C LYS A 48 -1.10 -6.08 6.38
N ILE A 49 -1.47 -5.04 5.64
CA ILE A 49 -2.80 -4.90 5.04
C ILE A 49 -3.02 -6.06 4.06
N GLU A 50 -2.05 -6.28 3.16
CA GLU A 50 -2.12 -7.39 2.20
C GLU A 50 -2.17 -8.75 2.90
N GLU A 51 -1.35 -8.96 3.94
CA GLU A 51 -1.35 -10.21 4.71
C GLU A 51 -2.69 -10.43 5.43
N PHE A 52 -3.25 -9.39 6.06
CA PHE A 52 -4.52 -9.45 6.76
C PHE A 52 -5.67 -9.80 5.82
N ILE A 53 -5.72 -9.16 4.65
CA ILE A 53 -6.72 -9.42 3.61
C ILE A 53 -6.54 -10.85 3.11
N LYS A 54 -5.33 -11.26 2.73
CA LYS A 54 -5.06 -12.63 2.27
C LYS A 54 -5.52 -13.66 3.30
N ARG A 55 -5.21 -13.48 4.60
CA ARG A 55 -5.64 -14.41 5.65
C ARG A 55 -7.17 -14.50 5.76
N ASN A 56 -7.86 -13.37 5.83
CA ASN A 56 -9.32 -13.35 5.91
C ASN A 56 -10.00 -13.88 4.64
N HIS A 57 -9.41 -13.67 3.46
CA HIS A 57 -10.00 -14.09 2.20
C HIS A 57 -9.74 -15.58 1.88
N THR A 58 -8.60 -16.13 2.32
CA THR A 58 -8.26 -17.55 2.11
C THR A 58 -9.15 -18.47 2.95
N GLU A 59 -9.69 -18.00 4.07
CA GLU A 59 -10.65 -18.78 4.89
C GLU A 59 -12.00 -19.05 4.20
N LEU A 60 -12.30 -18.36 3.09
CA LEU A 60 -13.54 -18.56 2.32
C LEU A 60 -13.38 -19.47 1.08
N ASP A 61 -12.14 -19.77 0.67
CA ASP A 61 -11.85 -20.62 -0.51
C ASP A 61 -11.36 -22.02 -0.13
N ASN A 62 -11.78 -22.51 1.04
CA ASN A 62 -11.66 -23.93 1.38
C ASN A 62 -13.02 -24.59 1.16
N PRO A 63 -13.38 -25.01 -0.08
CA PRO A 63 -14.37 -26.06 -0.23
C PRO A 63 -13.73 -27.30 0.41
N GLU A 64 -14.04 -27.58 1.67
CA GLU A 64 -13.77 -28.89 2.24
C GLU A 64 -14.41 -29.93 1.28
N VAL A 65 -13.54 -30.65 0.56
CA VAL A 65 -13.88 -31.74 -0.36
C VAL A 65 -14.00 -33.05 0.40
#